data_AF-A0A3N1G953-F1
#
_entry.id   AF-A0A3N1G953-F1
#
_cell.length_a   1.000
_cell.length_b   1.000
_cell.length_c   1.000
_cell.angle_alpha   90.00
_cell.angle_beta   90.00
_cell.angle_gamma   90.00
#
_symmetry.space_group_name_H-M   'P 1'
#
loop_
_entity.id
_entity.type
_entity.pdbx_description
1 polymer ?
#
loop_
_entity_poly.entity_id
_entity_poly.type
_entity_poly.pdbx_seq_one_letter_code
_entity_poly.pdbx_strand_id
1 'polypeptide(L)'
;MATGLVLSTTPGATAATPGAVLPTPTGHNVFAQSVAGAPLHRDSQALVADVVHQVASRYKGVAAFNVRQYNVSAYQVPAGQRRVDVRFDDCQKKGYVPRSMVGPGGPLVQVPVPDDAVPSPGGDRQLTIYSPDGDQLWELWKVSRTSQGWQACWGGRLDRVSQSLGVFPGSTGASASGLSEAMGAVSAREVSTGRIRHAITLSLPEVAHRSSFSYPAQRSDGSTMRSSAPAMGTRFRLDPRLDVASLDLHPVAAAVARAAQTYGFIVGDRSGAVSVAALSGEPDRALTGVDPWADVLDGTASHAVMRDFPWERLQALPEDWGEPQ
;
A
#
# COMPACT_ATOMS: atom_id res chain seq x y z
N MET A 1 -54.34 -34.12 3.76
CA MET A 1 -53.60 -33.06 3.05
C MET A 1 -52.76 -32.33 4.08
N ALA A 2 -51.44 -32.54 4.07
CA ALA A 2 -50.51 -31.80 4.91
C ALA A 2 -49.41 -31.28 3.98
N THR A 3 -49.50 -30.00 3.64
CA THR A 3 -48.58 -29.31 2.73
C THR A 3 -47.34 -28.94 3.55
N GLY A 4 -46.26 -29.70 3.38
CA GLY A 4 -44.96 -29.37 3.95
C GLY A 4 -44.34 -28.19 3.20
N LEU A 5 -44.19 -27.06 3.88
CA LEU A 5 -43.47 -25.90 3.37
C LEU A 5 -41.98 -26.17 3.49
N VAL A 6 -41.31 -26.47 2.37
CA VAL A 6 -39.85 -26.55 2.31
C VAL A 6 -39.31 -25.12 2.21
N LEU A 7 -38.77 -24.61 3.31
CA LEU A 7 -38.00 -23.37 3.31
C LEU A 7 -36.68 -23.60 2.56
N SER A 8 -36.65 -23.15 1.31
CA SER A 8 -35.42 -23.00 0.53
C SER A 8 -34.59 -21.87 1.17
N THR A 9 -33.61 -22.22 2.00
CA THR A 9 -32.57 -21.27 2.40
C THR A 9 -31.57 -21.15 1.26
N THR A 10 -31.75 -20.14 0.42
CA THR A 10 -30.71 -19.67 -0.49
C THR A 10 -29.50 -19.28 0.38
N PRO A 11 -28.27 -19.74 0.08
CA PRO A 11 -27.09 -19.22 0.76
C PRO A 11 -27.05 -17.70 0.52
N GLY A 12 -27.10 -16.92 1.60
CA GLY A 12 -26.92 -15.47 1.50
C GLY A 12 -25.55 -15.19 0.86
N ALA A 13 -25.50 -14.27 -0.10
CA ALA A 13 -24.24 -13.80 -0.65
C ALA A 13 -23.36 -13.32 0.52
N THR A 14 -22.19 -13.93 0.68
CA THR A 14 -21.22 -13.58 1.72
C THR A 14 -20.83 -12.12 1.55
N ALA A 15 -20.84 -11.30 2.60
CA ALA A 15 -20.50 -9.88 2.48
C ALA A 15 -19.02 -9.65 2.16
N ALA A 16 -18.68 -8.49 1.59
CA ALA A 16 -17.28 -8.08 1.45
C ALA A 16 -16.62 -8.00 2.84
N THR A 17 -15.38 -8.47 2.95
CA THR A 17 -14.67 -8.51 4.23
C THR A 17 -13.53 -7.48 4.24
N PRO A 18 -13.62 -6.45 5.10
CA PRO A 18 -12.52 -5.56 5.46
C PRO A 18 -11.25 -6.29 5.87
N GLY A 19 -10.08 -5.82 5.41
CA GLY A 19 -8.78 -6.30 5.90
C GLY A 19 -8.51 -7.81 5.70
N ALA A 20 -9.44 -8.55 5.09
CA ALA A 20 -9.31 -9.96 4.80
C ALA A 20 -8.36 -10.16 3.61
N VAL A 21 -7.47 -11.15 3.80
CA VAL A 21 -6.53 -11.75 2.84
C VAL A 21 -6.45 -10.99 1.51
N LEU A 22 -5.83 -9.81 1.54
CA LEU A 22 -5.24 -9.26 0.32
C LEU A 22 -4.31 -10.35 -0.25
N PRO A 23 -4.18 -10.45 -1.58
CA PRO A 23 -3.34 -11.46 -2.18
C PRO A 23 -1.95 -11.28 -1.59
N THR A 24 -1.51 -12.24 -0.78
CA THR A 24 -0.20 -12.18 -0.18
C THR A 24 0.80 -12.25 -1.34
N PRO A 25 1.72 -11.27 -1.47
CA PRO A 25 2.77 -11.34 -2.46
C PRO A 25 3.47 -12.71 -2.39
N THR A 26 3.56 -13.42 -3.52
CA THR A 26 4.31 -14.69 -3.61
C THR A 26 5.11 -14.75 -4.91
N GLY A 27 6.04 -15.71 -4.97
CA GLY A 27 6.81 -16.00 -6.17
C GLY A 27 7.58 -14.78 -6.68
N HIS A 28 7.29 -14.39 -7.92
CA HIS A 28 7.97 -13.29 -8.60
C HIS A 28 7.47 -11.90 -8.21
N ASN A 29 6.43 -11.79 -7.37
CA ASN A 29 5.95 -10.48 -6.91
C ASN A 29 7.07 -9.69 -6.24
N VAL A 30 7.23 -8.42 -6.59
CA VAL A 30 8.36 -7.61 -6.11
C VAL A 30 8.34 -7.51 -4.59
N PHE A 31 7.17 -7.38 -3.99
CA PHE A 31 7.03 -7.30 -2.55
C PHE A 31 7.36 -8.62 -1.83
N ALA A 32 7.31 -9.77 -2.52
CA ALA A 32 7.61 -11.07 -1.92
C ALA A 32 9.11 -11.42 -1.86
N GLN A 33 9.94 -10.69 -2.61
CA GLN A 33 11.35 -11.03 -2.78
C GLN A 33 12.16 -10.70 -1.53
N SER A 34 12.91 -11.69 -1.04
CA SER A 34 13.89 -11.42 0.02
C SER A 34 15.07 -10.62 -0.52
N VAL A 35 15.45 -9.58 0.22
CA VAL A 35 16.58 -8.70 -0.07
C VAL A 35 17.75 -8.91 0.88
N ALA A 36 17.65 -9.81 1.86
CA ALA A 36 18.65 -9.95 2.92
C ALA A 36 20.07 -10.20 2.37
N GLY A 37 20.17 -10.95 1.26
CA GLY A 37 21.45 -11.27 0.58
C GLY A 37 21.82 -10.36 -0.59
N ALA A 38 21.04 -9.33 -0.89
CA ALA A 38 21.31 -8.45 -2.02
C ALA A 38 22.65 -7.67 -1.87
N PRO A 39 23.33 -7.31 -2.97
CA PRO A 39 24.44 -6.38 -2.91
C PRO A 39 24.01 -5.01 -2.37
N LEU A 40 24.97 -4.20 -1.93
CA LEU A 40 24.74 -2.81 -1.54
C LEU A 40 24.89 -1.89 -2.74
N HIS A 41 24.09 -0.83 -2.77
CA HIS A 41 24.34 0.32 -3.63
C HIS A 41 25.71 0.92 -3.29
N ARG A 42 26.50 1.33 -4.30
CA ARG A 42 27.80 1.99 -4.09
C ARG A 42 27.69 3.25 -3.21
N ASP A 43 26.59 3.97 -3.37
CA ASP A 43 26.25 5.20 -2.63
C ASP A 43 25.27 4.95 -1.46
N SER A 44 25.19 3.71 -0.94
CA SER A 44 24.23 3.35 0.11
C SER A 44 24.28 4.29 1.31
N GLN A 45 25.48 4.70 1.74
CA GLN A 45 25.62 5.61 2.87
C GLN A 45 24.97 6.98 2.61
N ALA A 46 25.10 7.53 1.39
CA ALA A 46 24.53 8.82 1.04
C ALA A 46 23.00 8.77 0.96
N LEU A 47 22.46 7.71 0.35
CA LEU A 47 21.01 7.48 0.28
C LEU A 47 20.39 7.32 1.67
N VAL A 48 21.03 6.56 2.55
CA VAL A 48 20.58 6.36 3.94
C VAL A 48 20.68 7.64 4.75
N ALA A 49 21.78 8.40 4.61
CA ALA A 49 21.92 9.71 5.25
C ALA A 49 20.81 10.68 4.83
N ASP A 50 20.38 10.63 3.57
CA ASP A 50 19.26 11.42 3.08
C ASP A 50 17.94 11.02 3.75
N VAL A 51 17.63 9.72 3.84
CA VAL A 51 16.44 9.21 4.56
C VAL A 51 16.46 9.65 6.03
N VAL A 52 17.60 9.50 6.73
CA VAL A 52 17.76 9.94 8.13
C VAL A 52 17.52 11.45 8.27
N HIS A 53 18.07 12.26 7.36
CA HIS A 53 17.82 13.70 7.36
C HIS A 53 16.34 14.04 7.13
N GLN A 54 15.66 13.32 6.23
CA GLN A 54 14.22 13.49 5.99
C GLN A 54 13.38 13.10 7.21
N VAL A 55 13.75 12.04 7.95
CA VAL A 55 13.11 11.69 9.24
C VAL A 55 13.32 12.80 10.27
N ALA A 56 14.56 13.27 10.45
CA ALA A 56 14.92 14.27 11.45
C ALA A 56 14.25 15.65 11.20
N SER A 57 14.09 16.03 9.93
CA SER A 57 13.62 17.37 9.54
C SER A 57 12.10 17.55 9.62
N ARG A 58 11.33 16.48 9.80
CA ARG A 58 9.85 16.50 9.82
C ARG A 58 9.33 15.78 11.06
N TYR A 59 8.08 16.05 11.45
CA TYR A 59 7.36 15.30 12.50
C TYR A 59 8.15 15.09 13.81
N LYS A 60 8.93 16.10 14.22
CA LYS A 60 9.77 16.06 15.44
C LYS A 60 10.75 14.88 15.46
N GLY A 61 11.25 14.46 14.29
CA GLY A 61 12.26 13.42 14.17
C GLY A 61 11.72 11.99 14.22
N VAL A 62 10.41 11.80 14.02
CA VAL A 62 9.78 10.47 14.03
C VAL A 62 9.06 10.25 12.70
N ALA A 63 9.36 9.14 12.04
CA ALA A 63 8.63 8.71 10.86
C ALA A 63 7.18 8.36 11.22
N ALA A 64 6.24 8.68 10.33
CA ALA A 64 4.85 8.33 10.54
C ALA A 64 4.59 6.84 10.30
N PHE A 65 3.67 6.26 11.08
CA PHE A 65 3.03 5.00 10.76
C PHE A 65 1.56 5.28 10.43
N ASN A 66 1.20 5.21 9.14
CA ASN A 66 -0.05 5.77 8.63
C ASN A 66 -1.25 4.86 8.91
N VAL A 67 -1.70 4.77 10.17
CA VAL A 67 -2.89 3.96 10.54
C VAL A 67 -4.18 4.79 10.67
N ARG A 68 -4.07 6.12 10.68
CA ARG A 68 -5.21 7.04 10.87
C ARG A 68 -5.70 7.73 9.60
N GLN A 69 -4.78 8.14 8.74
CA GLN A 69 -5.04 8.87 7.49
C GLN A 69 -3.87 8.69 6.53
N TYR A 70 -4.09 8.97 5.25
CA TYR A 70 -3.09 8.77 4.18
C TYR A 70 -2.60 7.32 4.14
N ASN A 71 -3.58 6.41 4.19
CA ASN A 71 -3.42 4.98 4.25
C ASN A 71 -4.39 4.29 3.28
N VAL A 72 -4.44 2.96 3.31
CA VAL A 72 -5.16 2.19 2.29
C VAL A 72 -6.35 1.45 2.91
N SER A 73 -7.57 1.85 2.57
CA SER A 73 -8.74 1.00 2.86
C SER A 73 -8.76 -0.17 1.89
N ALA A 74 -8.92 -1.39 2.40
CA ALA A 74 -8.85 -2.60 1.58
C ALA A 74 -10.01 -3.56 1.86
N TYR A 75 -10.60 -4.10 0.79
CA TYR A 75 -11.72 -5.04 0.82
C TYR A 75 -11.42 -6.27 -0.02
N GLN A 76 -11.68 -7.46 0.53
CA GLN A 76 -11.87 -8.66 -0.27
C GLN A 76 -13.37 -8.84 -0.53
N VAL A 77 -13.76 -8.97 -1.80
CA VAL A 77 -15.17 -9.10 -2.19
C VAL A 77 -15.55 -10.55 -2.48
N PRO A 78 -16.81 -10.95 -2.26
CA PRO A 78 -17.29 -12.29 -2.57
C PRO A 78 -17.37 -12.54 -4.08
N ALA A 79 -17.51 -13.82 -4.42
CA ALA A 79 -18.01 -14.29 -5.70
C ALA A 79 -19.28 -13.54 -6.11
N GLY A 80 -19.33 -13.05 -7.35
CA GLY A 80 -20.52 -12.38 -7.89
C GLY A 80 -20.80 -10.98 -7.31
N GLN A 81 -19.85 -10.36 -6.59
CA GLN A 81 -19.95 -8.96 -6.16
C GLN A 81 -20.40 -8.07 -7.33
N ARG A 82 -21.45 -7.28 -7.10
CA ARG A 82 -22.01 -6.38 -8.10
C ARG A 82 -20.95 -5.40 -8.59
N ARG A 83 -20.80 -5.32 -9.91
CA ARG A 83 -19.87 -4.41 -10.58
C ARG A 83 -20.56 -3.12 -10.99
N VAL A 84 -19.85 -2.00 -10.87
CA VAL A 84 -20.30 -0.67 -11.25
C VAL A 84 -19.25 0.04 -12.08
N ASP A 85 -19.67 0.95 -12.94
CA ASP A 85 -18.74 1.91 -13.53
C ASP A 85 -18.55 3.06 -12.53
N VAL A 86 -17.29 3.29 -12.15
CA VAL A 86 -16.87 4.40 -11.30
C VAL A 86 -16.69 5.62 -12.21
N ARG A 87 -17.33 6.73 -11.88
CA ARG A 87 -17.18 7.94 -12.69
C ARG A 87 -15.78 8.53 -12.51
N PHE A 88 -15.21 9.03 -13.60
CA PHE A 88 -13.97 9.81 -13.54
C PHE A 88 -14.28 11.19 -12.94
N ASP A 89 -13.55 11.55 -11.88
CA ASP A 89 -13.56 12.88 -11.29
C ASP A 89 -12.31 13.65 -11.75
N ASP A 90 -12.46 14.79 -12.43
CA ASP A 90 -11.33 15.57 -12.93
C ASP A 90 -10.65 16.41 -11.83
N CYS A 91 -10.28 15.79 -10.72
CA CYS A 91 -9.64 16.46 -9.60
C CYS A 91 -8.23 16.99 -9.95
N GLN A 92 -7.62 16.44 -11.02
CA GLN A 92 -6.33 16.87 -11.57
C GLN A 92 -6.46 18.02 -12.56
N LYS A 93 -7.68 18.48 -12.87
CA LYS A 93 -7.97 19.59 -13.79
C LYS A 93 -7.38 19.40 -15.18
N LYS A 94 -7.48 18.18 -15.73
CA LYS A 94 -7.03 17.82 -17.07
C LYS A 94 -7.89 18.45 -18.16
N GLY A 95 -9.16 18.74 -17.88
CA GLY A 95 -10.12 19.25 -18.85
C GLY A 95 -10.63 18.20 -19.85
N TYR A 96 -10.33 16.92 -19.64
CA TYR A 96 -10.83 15.81 -20.45
C TYR A 96 -10.94 14.52 -19.63
N VAL A 97 -11.75 13.58 -20.10
CA VAL A 97 -11.89 12.23 -19.50
C VAL A 97 -10.89 11.27 -20.19
N PRO A 98 -9.90 10.71 -19.47
CA PRO A 98 -8.90 9.84 -20.06
C PRO A 98 -9.51 8.50 -20.51
N ARG A 99 -9.31 8.16 -21.79
CA ARG A 99 -9.75 6.87 -22.35
C ARG A 99 -9.12 5.67 -21.63
N SER A 100 -7.90 5.81 -21.10
CA SER A 100 -7.22 4.78 -20.32
C SER A 100 -7.93 4.45 -19.00
N MET A 101 -8.75 5.37 -18.46
CA MET A 101 -9.49 5.18 -17.21
C MET A 101 -10.87 4.58 -17.45
N VAL A 102 -11.60 5.10 -18.43
CA VAL A 102 -13.04 4.80 -18.66
C VAL A 102 -13.33 3.99 -19.91
N GLY A 103 -12.30 3.62 -20.69
CA GLY A 103 -12.47 2.78 -21.88
C GLY A 103 -12.71 1.31 -21.54
N PRO A 104 -13.04 0.47 -22.54
CA PRO A 104 -13.13 -0.97 -22.35
C PRO A 104 -11.85 -1.51 -21.70
N GLY A 105 -11.99 -2.20 -20.56
CA GLY A 105 -10.85 -2.70 -19.78
C GLY A 105 -10.16 -1.66 -18.88
N GLY A 106 -10.62 -0.40 -18.86
CA GLY A 106 -10.12 0.65 -17.98
C GLY A 106 -10.42 0.35 -16.50
N PRO A 107 -9.60 0.86 -15.57
CA PRO A 107 -9.72 0.57 -14.14
C PRO A 107 -10.96 1.16 -13.48
N LEU A 108 -11.67 2.08 -14.13
CA LEU A 108 -12.93 2.64 -13.61
C LEU A 108 -14.18 1.95 -14.18
N VAL A 109 -14.02 0.93 -15.02
CA VAL A 109 -15.13 0.21 -15.67
C VAL A 109 -15.32 -1.14 -14.99
N GLN A 110 -16.57 -1.50 -14.69
CA GLN A 110 -16.95 -2.78 -14.08
C GLN A 110 -16.19 -3.09 -12.77
N VAL A 111 -16.04 -2.11 -11.89
CA VAL A 111 -15.37 -2.24 -10.59
C VAL A 111 -16.31 -2.87 -9.56
N PRO A 112 -15.90 -3.92 -8.83
CA PRO A 112 -16.74 -4.60 -7.85
C PRO A 112 -16.75 -3.86 -6.50
N VAL A 113 -17.11 -2.57 -6.48
CA VAL A 113 -17.11 -1.74 -5.26
C VAL A 113 -18.21 -2.21 -4.31
N PRO A 114 -17.91 -2.57 -3.04
CA PRO A 114 -18.94 -2.81 -2.03
C PRO A 114 -19.83 -1.58 -1.81
N ASP A 115 -21.12 -1.79 -1.58
CA ASP A 115 -22.08 -0.68 -1.41
C ASP A 115 -21.84 0.15 -0.14
N ASP A 116 -21.21 -0.47 0.85
CA ASP A 116 -20.82 0.06 2.15
C ASP A 116 -19.30 0.31 2.25
N ALA A 117 -18.58 0.33 1.11
CA ALA A 117 -17.15 0.60 1.11
C ALA A 117 -16.84 1.96 1.76
N VAL A 118 -15.78 2.00 2.56
CA VAL A 118 -15.29 3.19 3.26
C VAL A 118 -13.88 3.49 2.76
N PRO A 119 -13.70 4.48 1.87
CA PRO A 119 -12.38 4.94 1.47
C PRO A 119 -11.57 5.44 2.67
N SER A 120 -10.23 5.39 2.56
CA SER A 120 -9.38 5.81 3.66
C SER A 120 -9.58 7.28 4.05
N PRO A 121 -9.36 7.65 5.33
CA PRO A 121 -9.36 9.05 5.74
C PRO A 121 -8.21 9.85 5.12
N GLY A 122 -8.39 11.17 5.11
CA GLY A 122 -7.44 12.11 4.52
C GLY A 122 -7.81 12.51 3.09
N GLY A 123 -6.92 13.26 2.45
CA GLY A 123 -7.15 13.84 1.13
C GLY A 123 -7.09 12.83 -0.03
N ASP A 124 -6.40 11.70 0.17
CA ASP A 124 -6.16 10.72 -0.90
C ASP A 124 -7.28 9.71 -1.06
N ARG A 125 -8.05 9.43 0.01
CA ARG A 125 -9.22 8.54 -0.01
C ARG A 125 -9.01 7.30 -0.87
N GLN A 126 -7.92 6.58 -0.57
CA GLN A 126 -7.55 5.37 -1.30
C GLN A 126 -8.54 4.24 -0.97
N LEU A 127 -8.82 3.43 -1.97
CA LEU A 127 -9.65 2.23 -1.84
C LEU A 127 -9.09 1.11 -2.71
N THR A 128 -8.72 0.01 -2.07
CA THR A 128 -8.32 -1.24 -2.71
C THR A 128 -9.45 -2.25 -2.64
N ILE A 129 -9.73 -2.89 -3.76
CA ILE A 129 -10.75 -3.93 -3.88
C ILE A 129 -10.10 -5.15 -4.52
N TYR A 130 -10.07 -6.26 -3.81
CA TYR A 130 -9.58 -7.54 -4.29
C TYR A 130 -10.76 -8.48 -4.55
N SER A 131 -10.84 -9.01 -5.77
CA SER A 131 -11.81 -10.01 -6.20
C SER A 131 -11.09 -11.35 -6.46
N PRO A 132 -11.12 -12.31 -5.52
CA PRO A 132 -10.45 -13.60 -5.66
C PRO A 132 -10.91 -14.38 -6.89
N ASP A 133 -12.23 -14.45 -7.13
CA ASP A 133 -12.82 -15.22 -8.23
C ASP A 133 -12.34 -14.80 -9.63
N GLY A 134 -12.11 -13.50 -9.81
CA GLY A 134 -11.62 -12.95 -11.07
C GLY A 134 -10.09 -12.90 -11.13
N ASP A 135 -9.41 -13.22 -10.04
CA ASP A 135 -7.99 -12.95 -9.81
C ASP A 135 -7.61 -11.51 -10.17
N GLN A 136 -8.39 -10.56 -9.63
CA GLN A 136 -8.29 -9.14 -9.98
C GLN A 136 -8.21 -8.25 -8.75
N LEU A 137 -7.43 -7.17 -8.86
CA LEU A 137 -7.31 -6.15 -7.83
C LEU A 137 -7.45 -4.76 -8.46
N TRP A 138 -8.22 -3.87 -7.82
CA TRP A 138 -8.35 -2.46 -8.16
C TRP A 138 -7.79 -1.60 -7.05
N GLU A 139 -7.10 -0.53 -7.42
CA GLU A 139 -6.74 0.55 -6.50
C GLU A 139 -7.25 1.85 -7.07
N LEU A 140 -8.03 2.58 -6.29
CA LEU A 140 -8.66 3.83 -6.68
C LEU A 140 -8.15 4.97 -5.78
N TRP A 141 -7.91 6.13 -6.39
CA TRP A 141 -7.45 7.33 -5.69
C TRP A 141 -8.51 8.43 -5.73
N LYS A 142 -8.63 9.16 -4.61
CA LYS A 142 -9.64 10.18 -4.33
C LYS A 142 -11.06 9.68 -4.53
N VAL A 143 -11.35 8.53 -3.93
CA VAL A 143 -12.67 7.91 -4.04
C VAL A 143 -13.69 8.69 -3.23
N SER A 144 -14.86 8.91 -3.82
CA SER A 144 -16.02 9.44 -3.11
C SER A 144 -17.31 8.87 -3.67
N ARG A 145 -18.34 8.85 -2.82
CA ARG A 145 -19.70 8.49 -3.20
C ARG A 145 -20.53 9.75 -3.33
N THR A 146 -21.21 9.93 -4.45
CA THR A 146 -22.16 11.03 -4.67
C THR A 146 -23.57 10.49 -4.89
N SER A 147 -24.55 11.38 -5.08
CA SER A 147 -25.93 11.00 -5.43
C SER A 147 -26.03 10.22 -6.76
N GLN A 148 -25.02 10.33 -7.62
CA GLN A 148 -24.96 9.65 -8.92
C GLN A 148 -24.18 8.32 -8.85
N GLY A 149 -23.71 7.90 -7.66
CA GLY A 149 -22.86 6.72 -7.47
C GLY A 149 -21.39 7.06 -7.20
N TRP A 150 -20.53 6.04 -7.30
CA TRP A 150 -19.09 6.14 -7.03
C TRP A 150 -18.36 6.99 -8.07
N GLN A 151 -17.38 7.77 -7.61
CA GLN A 151 -16.41 8.44 -8.47
C GLN A 151 -15.00 8.31 -7.88
N ALA A 152 -13.99 8.40 -8.75
CA ALA A 152 -12.58 8.40 -8.38
C ALA A 152 -11.80 9.29 -9.36
N CYS A 153 -10.73 9.91 -8.86
CA CYS A 153 -9.90 10.77 -9.68
C CYS A 153 -8.90 10.00 -10.54
N TRP A 154 -8.42 8.87 -10.04
CA TRP A 154 -7.54 7.97 -10.78
C TRP A 154 -7.67 6.55 -10.25
N GLY A 155 -7.02 5.59 -10.91
CA GLY A 155 -6.93 4.24 -10.40
C GLY A 155 -6.14 3.30 -11.29
N GLY A 156 -6.07 2.05 -10.87
CA GLY A 156 -5.45 0.95 -11.60
C GLY A 156 -6.19 -0.35 -11.38
N ARG A 157 -5.96 -1.29 -12.31
CA ARG A 157 -6.44 -2.66 -12.21
C ARG A 157 -5.27 -3.60 -12.51
N LEU A 158 -5.07 -4.59 -11.64
CA LEU A 158 -4.25 -5.76 -11.88
C LEU A 158 -5.17 -6.91 -12.24
N ASP A 159 -4.98 -7.47 -13.43
CA ASP A 159 -5.52 -8.77 -13.80
C ASP A 159 -4.49 -9.87 -13.47
N ARG A 160 -4.95 -11.08 -13.17
CA ARG A 160 -4.10 -12.19 -12.72
C ARG A 160 -3.21 -11.79 -11.53
N VAL A 161 -3.81 -11.14 -10.53
CA VAL A 161 -3.07 -10.55 -9.41
C VAL A 161 -2.22 -11.57 -8.64
N SER A 162 -2.65 -12.83 -8.58
CA SER A 162 -1.88 -13.95 -8.02
C SER A 162 -0.51 -14.17 -8.68
N GLN A 163 -0.35 -13.74 -9.94
CA GLN A 163 0.89 -13.83 -10.73
C GLN A 163 1.51 -12.46 -11.00
N SER A 164 0.93 -11.40 -10.44
CA SER A 164 1.37 -10.03 -10.72
C SER A 164 2.66 -9.71 -9.99
N LEU A 165 3.49 -8.87 -10.62
CA LEU A 165 4.63 -8.23 -9.98
C LEU A 165 4.22 -7.25 -8.88
N GLY A 166 2.94 -6.85 -8.80
CA GLY A 166 2.48 -5.76 -7.94
C GLY A 166 2.72 -4.37 -8.56
N VAL A 167 2.86 -4.33 -9.88
CA VAL A 167 3.08 -3.11 -10.68
C VAL A 167 1.92 -2.95 -11.66
N PHE A 168 1.26 -1.78 -11.65
CA PHE A 168 0.14 -1.49 -12.53
C PHE A 168 0.59 -1.25 -13.97
N PRO A 169 -0.20 -1.59 -15.00
CA PRO A 169 0.18 -1.33 -16.38
C PRO A 169 0.11 0.17 -16.73
N GLY A 170 1.13 0.65 -17.46
CA GLY A 170 1.15 1.99 -18.04
C GLY A 170 1.10 3.12 -17.01
N SER A 171 0.23 4.11 -17.22
CA SER A 171 0.06 5.24 -16.29
C SER A 171 -1.00 5.01 -15.21
N THR A 172 -1.48 3.78 -15.05
CA THR A 172 -2.54 3.44 -14.08
C THR A 172 -1.95 3.13 -12.69
N GLY A 173 -2.81 2.94 -11.70
CA GLY A 173 -2.43 2.69 -10.30
C GLY A 173 -2.58 3.92 -9.40
N ALA A 174 -2.86 3.73 -8.11
CA ALA A 174 -3.11 4.80 -7.17
C ALA A 174 -1.82 5.55 -6.75
N SER A 175 -0.71 4.83 -6.56
CA SER A 175 0.57 5.42 -6.18
C SER A 175 1.19 6.25 -7.30
N ALA A 176 2.08 7.17 -6.93
CA ALA A 176 2.91 7.91 -7.86
C ALA A 176 3.91 7.00 -8.61
N SER A 177 4.41 5.93 -7.97
CA SER A 177 5.38 4.97 -8.54
C SER A 177 4.79 3.96 -9.53
N GLY A 178 3.47 3.75 -9.48
CA GLY A 178 2.79 2.68 -10.21
C GLY A 178 2.81 1.32 -9.50
N LEU A 179 3.34 1.26 -8.28
CA LEU A 179 3.29 0.08 -7.42
C LEU A 179 1.92 -0.05 -6.71
N SER A 180 1.53 -1.27 -6.35
CA SER A 180 0.36 -1.50 -5.50
C SER A 180 0.59 -0.97 -4.09
N GLU A 181 -0.28 -0.06 -3.67
CA GLU A 181 -0.28 0.51 -2.33
C GLU A 181 -0.63 -0.55 -1.28
N ALA A 182 -1.63 -1.39 -1.58
CA ALA A 182 -2.10 -2.41 -0.66
C ALA A 182 -1.10 -3.55 -0.45
N MET A 183 -0.34 -3.94 -1.48
CA MET A 183 0.68 -5.00 -1.36
C MET A 183 1.90 -4.58 -0.55
N GLY A 184 2.15 -3.27 -0.40
CA GLY A 184 3.21 -2.73 0.43
C GLY A 184 2.76 -2.22 1.79
N ALA A 185 1.46 -2.28 2.09
CA ALA A 185 0.88 -1.73 3.31
C ALA A 185 0.81 -2.78 4.42
N VAL A 186 1.34 -2.45 5.61
CA VAL A 186 1.28 -3.32 6.78
C VAL A 186 -0.15 -3.42 7.32
N SER A 187 -0.63 -4.62 7.61
CA SER A 187 -1.92 -4.84 8.25
C SER A 187 -1.81 -5.06 9.77
N ALA A 188 -2.86 -4.71 10.51
CA ALA A 188 -2.95 -4.98 11.95
C ALA A 188 -2.82 -6.49 12.26
N ARG A 189 -3.39 -7.33 11.39
CA ARG A 189 -3.33 -8.79 11.49
C ARG A 189 -1.91 -9.33 11.34
N GLU A 190 -1.10 -8.77 10.45
CA GLU A 190 0.30 -9.18 10.32
C GLU A 190 1.12 -8.83 11.55
N VAL A 191 0.89 -7.65 12.12
CA VAL A 191 1.57 -7.26 13.36
C VAL A 191 1.13 -8.15 14.53
N SER A 192 -0.17 -8.39 14.70
CA SER A 192 -0.69 -9.21 15.81
C SER A 192 -0.25 -10.67 15.72
N THR A 193 -0.04 -11.19 14.51
CA THR A 193 0.50 -12.54 14.28
C THR A 193 2.03 -12.57 14.20
N GLY A 194 2.70 -11.42 14.34
CA GLY A 194 4.15 -11.25 14.34
C GLY A 194 4.82 -11.54 12.99
N ARG A 195 4.08 -11.51 11.88
CA ARG A 195 4.53 -11.97 10.55
C ARG A 195 4.09 -11.00 9.46
N ILE A 196 4.96 -10.07 9.10
CA ILE A 196 4.88 -9.28 7.87
C ILE A 196 5.78 -9.97 6.84
N ARG A 197 5.21 -10.46 5.75
CA ARG A 197 5.90 -11.34 4.77
C ARG A 197 6.11 -10.68 3.41
N HIS A 198 6.20 -9.37 3.41
CA HIS A 198 6.35 -8.58 2.20
C HIS A 198 7.21 -7.35 2.47
N ALA A 199 7.72 -6.75 1.39
CA ALA A 199 8.40 -5.47 1.44
C ALA A 199 7.39 -4.37 1.77
N ILE A 200 7.83 -3.36 2.51
CA ILE A 200 6.92 -2.33 3.02
C ILE A 200 7.08 -1.06 2.17
N THR A 201 5.98 -0.44 1.75
CA THR A 201 6.04 0.84 1.05
C THR A 201 6.49 1.92 2.03
N LEU A 202 7.53 2.66 1.62
CA LEU A 202 8.03 3.85 2.29
C LEU A 202 7.73 5.06 1.42
N SER A 203 7.15 6.10 1.99
CA SER A 203 6.96 7.38 1.30
C SER A 203 7.89 8.43 1.88
N LEU A 204 8.44 9.28 1.04
CA LEU A 204 9.46 10.27 1.42
C LEU A 204 9.05 11.70 1.02
N PRO A 205 9.35 12.73 1.82
CA PRO A 205 9.18 14.13 1.43
C PRO A 205 9.90 14.56 0.15
N GLU A 206 11.15 14.14 0.05
CA GLU A 206 12.05 14.49 -1.03
C GLU A 206 12.47 13.22 -1.78
N VAL A 207 11.93 13.08 -2.98
CA VAL A 207 12.18 11.98 -3.89
C VAL A 207 12.84 12.54 -5.15
N ALA A 208 13.78 11.78 -5.73
CA ALA A 208 14.49 12.14 -6.95
C ALA A 208 13.53 12.58 -8.07
N HIS A 209 13.99 13.50 -8.91
CA HIS A 209 13.20 14.08 -9.99
C HIS A 209 12.48 13.01 -10.84
N ARG A 210 11.26 13.28 -11.33
CA ARG A 210 10.37 12.36 -12.05
C ARG A 210 10.98 11.59 -13.23
N SER A 211 12.11 12.05 -13.77
CA SER A 211 12.89 11.36 -14.82
C SER A 211 13.82 10.28 -14.28
N SER A 212 13.92 10.14 -12.96
CA SER A 212 14.79 9.21 -12.23
C SER A 212 13.90 8.35 -11.33
N PHE A 213 13.80 7.07 -11.67
CA PHE A 213 13.13 6.04 -10.89
C PHE A 213 13.91 4.74 -11.09
N SER A 214 13.78 3.84 -10.13
CA SER A 214 14.44 2.53 -10.13
C SER A 214 13.37 1.45 -10.20
N TYR A 215 13.63 0.32 -10.85
CA TYR A 215 12.79 -0.87 -10.73
C TYR A 215 12.58 -1.19 -9.22
N PRO A 216 11.36 -1.57 -8.79
CA PRO A 216 10.18 -1.88 -9.61
C PRO A 216 9.27 -0.70 -9.95
N ALA A 217 9.60 0.53 -9.52
CA ALA A 217 8.83 1.69 -9.94
C ALA A 217 9.02 1.90 -11.45
N GLN A 218 7.97 2.33 -12.12
CA GLN A 218 7.98 2.60 -13.57
C GLN A 218 7.68 4.07 -13.90
N ARG A 219 7.43 4.87 -12.86
CA ARG A 219 7.18 6.30 -12.93
C ARG A 219 7.49 6.95 -11.59
N SER A 220 7.54 8.27 -11.59
CA SER A 220 7.74 9.08 -10.38
C SER A 220 7.09 10.45 -10.57
N ASP A 221 6.68 11.08 -9.48
CA ASP A 221 6.29 12.49 -9.42
C ASP A 221 7.28 13.32 -8.56
N GLY A 222 8.45 12.74 -8.26
CA GLY A 222 9.52 13.38 -7.53
C GLY A 222 10.06 14.64 -8.23
N SER A 223 10.67 15.51 -7.46
CA SER A 223 11.13 16.82 -7.95
C SER A 223 12.50 17.23 -7.42
N THR A 224 13.13 16.39 -6.61
CA THR A 224 14.42 16.72 -5.99
C THR A 224 15.56 16.43 -6.97
N MET A 225 16.40 17.44 -7.22
CA MET A 225 17.54 17.36 -8.16
C MET A 225 18.85 16.90 -7.49
N ARG A 226 18.86 16.71 -6.17
CA ARG A 226 20.05 16.25 -5.43
C ARG A 226 20.31 14.79 -5.79
N SER A 227 21.55 14.45 -6.14
CA SER A 227 21.95 13.08 -6.50
C SER A 227 21.79 12.07 -5.37
N SER A 228 21.76 12.53 -4.11
CA SER A 228 21.56 11.70 -2.93
C SER A 228 20.09 11.44 -2.60
N ALA A 229 19.14 12.07 -3.30
CA ALA A 229 17.72 11.85 -3.04
C ALA A 229 17.33 10.44 -3.54
N PRO A 230 16.72 9.58 -2.72
CA PRO A 230 16.23 8.29 -3.17
C PRO A 230 15.21 8.46 -4.30
N ALA A 231 15.28 7.59 -5.30
CA ALA A 231 14.30 7.55 -6.38
C ALA A 231 13.07 6.72 -5.94
N MET A 232 11.92 6.90 -6.59
CA MET A 232 10.85 5.90 -6.45
C MET A 232 11.37 4.55 -6.93
N GLY A 233 10.97 3.50 -6.24
CA GLY A 233 11.41 2.12 -6.42
C GLY A 233 12.76 1.79 -5.78
N THR A 234 13.52 2.78 -5.27
CA THR A 234 14.72 2.49 -4.47
C THR A 234 14.35 1.56 -3.32
N ARG A 235 15.11 0.47 -3.21
CA ARG A 235 14.96 -0.51 -2.14
C ARG A 235 15.93 -0.24 -1.01
N PHE A 236 15.43 -0.29 0.21
CA PHE A 236 16.25 -0.29 1.42
C PHE A 236 16.00 -1.59 2.17
N ARG A 237 17.01 -2.13 2.82
CA ARG A 237 16.83 -3.14 3.86
C ARG A 237 17.37 -2.62 5.18
N LEU A 238 16.81 -3.06 6.28
CA LEU A 238 17.49 -2.93 7.56
C LEU A 238 18.66 -3.90 7.59
N ASP A 239 19.79 -3.51 8.18
CA ASP A 239 20.96 -4.38 8.32
C ASP A 239 20.55 -5.77 8.84
N PRO A 240 20.71 -6.85 8.05
CA PRO A 240 20.22 -8.17 8.42
C PRO A 240 20.97 -8.77 9.62
N ARG A 241 22.08 -8.16 10.06
CA ARG A 241 22.84 -8.56 11.25
C ARG A 241 22.45 -7.80 12.52
N LEU A 242 21.61 -6.78 12.41
CA LEU A 242 21.15 -6.03 13.57
C LEU A 242 20.26 -6.93 14.45
N ASP A 243 20.59 -7.04 15.73
CA ASP A 243 19.73 -7.71 16.69
C ASP A 243 18.54 -6.81 17.07
N VAL A 244 17.44 -6.96 16.34
CA VAL A 244 16.20 -6.21 16.58
C VAL A 244 15.62 -6.48 17.98
N ALA A 245 15.84 -7.67 18.55
CA ALA A 245 15.30 -8.01 19.87
C ALA A 245 16.03 -7.29 21.01
N SER A 246 17.25 -6.80 20.77
CA SER A 246 18.01 -5.97 21.71
C SER A 246 17.58 -4.50 21.74
N LEU A 247 16.76 -4.07 20.77
CA LEU A 247 16.29 -2.69 20.67
C LEU A 247 15.00 -2.51 21.47
N ASP A 248 14.89 -1.38 22.18
CA ASP A 248 13.67 -0.99 22.90
C ASP A 248 12.64 -0.38 21.94
N LEU A 249 12.18 -1.18 20.98
CA LEU A 249 11.20 -0.76 19.98
C LEU A 249 9.78 -1.10 20.41
N HIS A 250 8.84 -0.24 20.05
CA HIS A 250 7.42 -0.57 20.07
C HIS A 250 7.18 -1.88 19.28
N PRO A 251 6.27 -2.79 19.71
CA PRO A 251 6.05 -4.08 19.04
C PRO A 251 5.78 -3.99 17.52
N VAL A 252 5.03 -2.97 17.09
CA VAL A 252 4.81 -2.65 15.67
C VAL A 252 6.13 -2.31 14.96
N ALA A 253 6.94 -1.41 15.51
CA ALA A 253 8.23 -1.04 14.93
C ALA A 253 9.20 -2.22 14.87
N ALA A 254 9.19 -3.10 15.90
CA ALA A 254 9.97 -4.33 15.89
C ALA A 254 9.50 -5.31 14.78
N ALA A 255 8.20 -5.41 14.52
CA ALA A 255 7.66 -6.20 13.42
C ALA A 255 8.08 -5.64 12.06
N VAL A 256 7.97 -4.32 11.88
CA VAL A 256 8.46 -3.61 10.69
C VAL A 256 9.96 -3.81 10.50
N ALA A 257 10.77 -3.75 11.56
CA ALA A 257 12.22 -3.94 11.51
C ALA A 257 12.58 -5.35 11.00
N ARG A 258 11.95 -6.40 11.54
CA ARG A 258 12.16 -7.79 11.09
C ARG A 258 11.77 -7.99 9.61
N ALA A 259 10.67 -7.38 9.19
CA ALA A 259 10.26 -7.39 7.79
C ALA A 259 11.26 -6.64 6.91
N ALA A 260 11.74 -5.49 7.36
CA ALA A 260 12.73 -4.68 6.65
C ALA A 260 14.10 -5.37 6.54
N GLN A 261 14.46 -6.28 7.45
CA GLN A 261 15.66 -7.12 7.29
C GLN A 261 15.51 -8.16 6.16
N THR A 262 14.30 -8.72 6.01
CA THR A 262 14.05 -9.83 5.09
C THR A 262 13.63 -9.35 3.70
N TYR A 263 12.63 -8.47 3.62
CA TYR A 263 11.98 -8.01 2.39
C TYR A 263 12.28 -6.54 2.07
N GLY A 264 12.65 -5.77 3.09
CA GLY A 264 13.02 -4.36 2.93
C GLY A 264 11.85 -3.40 2.80
N PHE A 265 12.19 -2.17 2.47
CA PHE A 265 11.29 -1.11 2.06
C PHE A 265 11.43 -0.85 0.56
N ILE A 266 10.35 -0.39 -0.08
CA ILE A 266 10.37 0.15 -1.44
C ILE A 266 9.83 1.58 -1.38
N VAL A 267 10.57 2.54 -1.95
CA VAL A 267 10.07 3.92 -2.05
C VAL A 267 8.91 3.99 -3.03
N GLY A 268 7.67 4.18 -2.56
CA GLY A 268 6.47 4.06 -3.39
C GLY A 268 5.79 5.39 -3.74
N ASP A 269 5.97 6.41 -2.91
CA ASP A 269 5.27 7.69 -3.09
C ASP A 269 6.01 8.85 -2.40
N ARG A 270 5.50 10.06 -2.62
CA ARG A 270 5.85 11.27 -1.86
C ARG A 270 4.89 11.48 -0.71
N SER A 271 5.35 12.17 0.32
CA SER A 271 4.54 12.43 1.51
C SER A 271 4.99 13.69 2.26
N GLY A 272 4.21 14.14 3.25
CA GLY A 272 4.61 15.28 4.10
C GLY A 272 5.75 14.98 5.08
N ALA A 273 6.01 13.69 5.35
CA ALA A 273 7.05 13.15 6.22
C ALA A 273 7.37 11.72 5.82
N VAL A 274 8.55 11.22 6.20
CA VAL A 274 8.87 9.81 6.00
C VAL A 274 7.77 8.97 6.65
N SER A 275 7.11 8.12 5.88
CA SER A 275 5.95 7.37 6.36
C SER A 275 5.97 5.92 5.89
N VAL A 276 5.70 5.03 6.83
CA VAL A 276 5.51 3.60 6.60
C VAL A 276 4.03 3.34 6.30
N ALA A 277 3.76 2.71 5.15
CA ALA A 277 2.41 2.42 4.69
C ALA A 277 1.72 1.35 5.58
N ALA A 278 0.44 1.56 5.85
CA ALA A 278 -0.40 0.62 6.59
C ALA A 278 -1.80 0.56 6.00
N LEU A 279 -2.51 -0.54 6.24
CA LEU A 279 -3.92 -0.64 5.93
C LEU A 279 -4.74 0.18 6.92
N SER A 280 -5.81 0.80 6.44
CA SER A 280 -6.77 1.51 7.26
C SER A 280 -7.57 0.55 8.13
N GLY A 281 -7.83 0.93 9.37
CA GLY A 281 -8.78 0.24 10.25
C GLY A 281 -10.24 0.66 10.03
N GLU A 282 -10.50 1.68 9.21
CA GLU A 282 -11.85 2.21 9.00
C GLU A 282 -12.82 1.21 8.36
N PRO A 283 -12.42 0.39 7.36
CA PRO A 283 -13.28 -0.69 6.86
C PRO A 283 -13.77 -1.63 7.97
N ASP A 284 -12.86 -2.14 8.82
CA ASP A 284 -13.18 -3.02 9.93
C ASP A 284 -14.05 -2.32 10.98
N ARG A 285 -13.75 -1.06 11.27
CA ARG A 285 -14.53 -0.23 12.21
C ARG A 285 -15.95 0.01 11.73
N ALA A 286 -16.13 0.26 10.43
CA ALA A 286 -17.45 0.46 9.86
C ALA A 286 -18.29 -0.83 9.91
N LEU A 287 -17.67 -1.99 9.73
CA LEU A 287 -18.35 -3.28 9.76
C LEU A 287 -18.64 -3.78 11.19
N THR A 288 -17.67 -3.64 12.09
CA THR A 288 -17.69 -4.31 13.41
C THR A 288 -17.81 -3.35 14.59
N GLY A 289 -17.64 -2.04 14.37
CA GLY A 289 -17.49 -1.04 15.42
C GLY A 289 -16.10 -0.99 16.07
N VAL A 290 -15.18 -1.89 15.70
CA VAL A 290 -13.85 -2.04 16.31
C VAL A 290 -12.75 -1.63 15.33
N ASP A 291 -11.83 -0.79 15.79
CA ASP A 291 -10.61 -0.46 15.06
C ASP A 291 -9.55 -1.55 15.33
N PRO A 292 -9.11 -2.31 14.30
CA PRO A 292 -8.17 -3.41 14.47
C PRO A 292 -6.79 -2.96 14.94
N TRP A 293 -6.46 -1.67 14.80
CA TRP A 293 -5.21 -1.11 15.31
C TRP A 293 -5.26 -0.75 16.79
N ALA A 294 -6.44 -0.73 17.43
CA ALA A 294 -6.56 -0.30 18.83
C ALA A 294 -5.69 -1.16 19.77
N ASP A 295 -5.83 -2.48 19.69
CA ASP A 295 -5.07 -3.42 20.52
C ASP A 295 -3.59 -3.48 20.10
N VAL A 296 -3.32 -3.36 18.80
CA VAL A 296 -1.96 -3.44 18.24
C VAL A 296 -1.11 -2.22 18.63
N LEU A 297 -1.74 -1.05 18.79
CA LEU A 297 -1.07 0.17 19.22
C LEU A 297 -0.97 0.29 20.75
N ASP A 298 -1.80 -0.42 21.51
CA ASP A 298 -1.81 -0.43 22.98
C ASP A 298 -1.78 1.00 23.58
N GLY A 299 -2.64 1.88 23.06
CA GLY A 299 -2.72 3.29 23.48
C GLY A 299 -1.58 4.19 22.97
N THR A 300 -0.56 3.65 22.32
CA THR A 300 0.51 4.43 21.69
C THR A 300 -0.05 5.26 20.53
N ALA A 301 0.21 6.56 20.56
CA ALA A 301 -0.18 7.44 19.46
C ALA A 301 0.53 7.03 18.17
N SER A 302 -0.18 6.99 17.03
CA SER A 302 0.37 6.48 15.76
C SER A 302 1.66 7.18 15.29
N HIS A 303 1.80 8.48 15.59
CA HIS A 303 2.99 9.27 15.26
C HIS A 303 4.21 8.96 16.14
N ALA A 304 4.05 8.15 17.19
CA ALA A 304 5.09 7.74 18.11
C ALA A 304 5.56 6.29 17.88
N VAL A 305 4.86 5.53 17.05
CA VAL A 305 5.09 4.08 16.85
C VAL A 305 6.49 3.79 16.33
N MET A 306 7.00 4.61 15.41
CA MET A 306 8.32 4.44 14.79
C MET A 306 9.43 5.19 15.53
N ARG A 307 9.16 5.63 16.78
CA ARG A 307 10.22 6.23 17.61
C ARG A 307 11.33 5.20 17.81
N ASP A 308 12.57 5.69 17.80
CA ASP A 308 13.79 4.90 17.97
C ASP A 308 14.04 3.83 16.91
N PHE A 309 13.23 3.78 15.83
CA PHE A 309 13.52 2.92 14.70
C PHE A 309 14.89 3.27 14.10
N PRO A 310 15.78 2.28 13.88
CA PRO A 310 17.19 2.51 13.52
C PRO A 310 17.38 2.85 12.03
N TRP A 311 16.87 4.00 11.60
CA TRP A 311 16.93 4.46 10.21
C TRP A 311 18.37 4.55 9.67
N GLU A 312 19.34 4.86 10.51
CA GLU A 312 20.77 4.90 10.19
C GLU A 312 21.39 3.53 9.90
N ARG A 313 20.67 2.45 10.24
CA ARG A 313 21.07 1.06 9.97
C ARG A 313 20.46 0.51 8.68
N LEU A 314 19.77 1.34 7.91
CA LEU A 314 19.34 0.98 6.58
C LEU A 314 20.54 0.77 5.64
N GLN A 315 20.29 0.00 4.60
CA GLN A 315 21.20 -0.36 3.53
C GLN A 315 20.43 -0.23 2.21
N ALA A 316 20.86 0.66 1.33
CA ALA A 316 20.25 0.80 0.01
C ALA A 316 20.76 -0.31 -0.93
N LEU A 317 19.86 -0.84 -1.75
CA LEU A 317 20.17 -1.80 -2.81
C LEU A 317 20.52 -1.06 -4.11
N PRO A 318 21.23 -1.71 -5.06
CA PRO A 318 21.51 -1.13 -6.37
C PRO A 318 20.26 -0.59 -7.08
N GLU A 319 20.48 0.42 -7.90
CA GLU A 319 19.49 0.87 -8.88
C GLU A 319 19.06 -0.32 -9.75
N ASP A 320 17.76 -0.36 -10.05
CA ASP A 320 17.09 -1.40 -10.82
C ASP A 320 17.24 -2.83 -10.26
N TRP A 321 17.51 -2.97 -8.96
CA TRP A 321 17.67 -4.30 -8.37
C TRP A 321 16.43 -5.16 -8.57
N GLY A 322 16.64 -6.35 -9.14
CA GLY A 322 15.59 -7.33 -9.40
C GLY A 322 14.85 -7.14 -10.72
N GLU A 323 15.25 -6.16 -11.55
CA GLU A 323 14.71 -6.02 -12.90
C GLU A 323 15.06 -7.26 -13.75
N PRO A 324 14.06 -7.86 -14.45
CA PRO A 324 14.34 -8.94 -15.40
C PRO A 324 15.25 -8.47 -16.53
N GLN A 325 16.30 -9.23 -16.83
CA GLN A 325 17.18 -9.02 -17.98
C GLN A 325 16.53 -9.48 -19.30
#